data_AF-A0A2G4G169-F1
#
_entry.id   AF-A0A2G4G169-F1
#
_cell.length_a   1.000
_cell.length_b   1.000
_cell.length_c   1.000
_cell.angle_alpha   90.00
_cell.angle_beta   90.00
_cell.angle_gamma   90.00
#
_symmetry.space_group_name_H-M   'P 1'
#
loop_
_entity.id
_entity.type
_entity.pdbx_description
1 polymer ?
#
loop_
_entity_poly.entity_id
_entity_poly.type
_entity_poly.pdbx_seq_one_letter_code
_entity_poly.pdbx_strand_id
1 'polypeptide(L)'
;MTVAAPSTNGSSTSSRPVAPLSAQRPPSALEVIRSAERSDTESAANPPSAVAPQVLQAQPLGFSPEQLAALAAPLDRAKVRQREQGRSRVSYLEGWQVIAEANRIFGFDGWQRQTIAVRCVAQAERLIGRDQKPGWGVTYTARVRITVTAGGLTPLVREGTGAGHGIDADLGQAHESAIKEAETDAMKRALMTFGNPFGLALYDKQQREVTSSATTAPAANTRNRPAEAAPRQQSQSPVQQEKDPSLDPLDPGTIQQILDTVRGLPRPALEGFTKAFRKRFQVPEEAASIADRIYQRRHHDWIETFLVQHQAAA
;
A
#
# COMPACT_ATOMS: atom_id res chain seq x y z
N MET A 1 8.61 32.00 63.06
CA MET A 1 9.46 33.15 62.72
C MET A 1 8.86 33.80 61.48
N THR A 2 7.90 34.72 61.62
CA THR A 2 8.05 36.17 61.88
C THR A 2 8.35 36.91 60.56
N VAL A 3 7.33 37.45 59.85
CA VAL A 3 6.82 38.87 59.84
C VAL A 3 7.69 39.74 58.89
N ALA A 4 7.23 40.64 58.00
CA ALA A 4 6.13 41.61 58.02
C ALA A 4 5.78 42.16 56.61
N ALA A 5 4.59 42.77 56.53
CA ALA A 5 4.20 43.78 55.51
C ALA A 5 4.81 45.17 55.81
N PRO A 6 4.49 46.20 55.00
CA PRO A 6 3.49 47.15 55.50
C PRO A 6 2.46 47.64 54.45
N SER A 7 1.41 48.24 55.02
CA SER A 7 0.19 48.78 54.43
C SER A 7 0.17 50.31 54.52
N THR A 8 -0.59 51.01 53.67
CA THR A 8 -1.49 52.16 53.98
C THR A 8 -2.25 52.56 52.68
N ASN A 9 -3.57 52.36 52.63
CA ASN A 9 -4.69 53.33 52.84
C ASN A 9 -4.65 54.57 51.93
N GLY A 10 -5.70 55.02 51.22
CA GLY A 10 -7.10 54.62 51.09
C GLY A 10 -7.90 55.80 50.49
N SER A 11 -9.05 55.58 49.86
CA SER A 11 -10.17 56.54 49.80
C SER A 11 -11.37 55.96 49.04
N SER A 12 -12.52 56.04 49.71
CA SER A 12 -13.86 55.62 49.31
C SER A 12 -14.55 56.57 48.33
N THR A 13 -15.28 56.05 47.34
CA THR A 13 -16.52 56.67 46.83
C THR A 13 -17.49 55.57 46.37
N SER A 14 -18.71 55.66 46.90
CA SER A 14 -19.87 54.82 46.60
C SER A 14 -20.47 55.18 45.24
N SER A 15 -20.69 54.17 44.39
CA SER A 15 -21.64 54.23 43.28
C SER A 15 -22.02 52.81 42.84
N ARG A 16 -23.28 52.42 43.10
CA ARG A 16 -23.92 51.22 42.52
C ARG A 16 -23.88 51.29 41.00
N PRO A 17 -23.71 50.14 40.32
CA PRO A 17 -24.74 49.75 39.38
C PRO A 17 -25.09 48.24 39.40
N VAL A 18 -26.41 48.00 39.30
CA VAL A 18 -27.11 46.97 38.51
C VAL A 18 -26.44 45.59 38.35
N ALA A 19 -27.08 44.58 38.94
CA ALA A 19 -26.76 43.16 38.73
C ALA A 19 -27.12 42.73 37.29
N PRO A 20 -26.24 42.02 36.56
CA PRO A 20 -26.60 41.40 35.30
C PRO A 20 -27.27 40.03 35.52
N LEU A 21 -28.47 39.93 34.94
CA LEU A 21 -29.14 38.78 34.33
C LEU A 21 -28.57 37.38 34.58
N SER A 22 -29.43 36.53 35.14
CA SER A 22 -29.32 35.06 35.19
C SER A 22 -28.94 34.49 33.82
N ALA A 23 -27.71 33.99 33.68
CA ALA A 23 -27.31 33.16 32.56
C ALA A 23 -28.14 31.87 32.59
N GLN A 24 -29.05 31.72 31.62
CA GLN A 24 -29.79 30.49 31.41
C GLN A 24 -28.80 29.37 31.09
N ARG A 25 -28.83 28.31 31.90
CA ARG A 25 -28.08 27.08 31.67
C ARG A 25 -28.63 26.42 30.39
N PRO A 26 -27.79 25.96 29.44
CA PRO A 26 -28.30 25.26 28.27
C PRO A 26 -29.05 23.97 28.70
N PRO A 27 -30.13 23.61 27.98
CA PRO A 27 -30.97 22.47 28.34
C PRO A 27 -30.17 21.17 28.31
N SER A 28 -30.50 20.26 29.21
CA SER A 28 -29.84 18.96 29.26
C SER A 28 -30.23 18.10 28.05
N ALA A 29 -29.37 17.17 27.64
CA ALA A 29 -29.62 16.27 26.52
C ALA A 29 -30.95 15.49 26.62
N LEU A 30 -31.47 15.29 27.84
CA LEU A 30 -32.75 14.62 28.08
C LEU A 30 -33.98 15.51 27.82
N GLU A 31 -33.85 16.84 27.88
CA GLU A 31 -34.94 17.78 27.58
C GLU A 31 -35.08 18.04 26.08
N VAL A 32 -33.97 17.95 25.34
CA VAL A 32 -33.95 18.03 23.87
C VAL A 32 -34.65 16.79 23.27
N ILE A 33 -34.41 15.60 23.83
CA ILE A 33 -35.04 14.36 23.35
C ILE A 33 -36.56 14.37 23.58
N ARG A 34 -37.05 14.78 24.76
CA ARG A 34 -38.51 14.87 25.03
C ARG A 34 -39.24 15.93 24.19
N SER A 35 -38.52 16.93 23.69
CA SER A 35 -39.10 17.99 22.85
C SER A 35 -39.24 17.54 21.39
N ALA A 36 -38.35 16.67 20.91
CA ALA A 36 -38.45 16.04 19.59
C ALA A 36 -39.59 15.03 19.50
N GLU A 37 -39.91 14.33 20.60
CA GLU A 37 -41.01 13.36 20.65
C GLU A 37 -42.42 13.99 20.74
N ARG A 38 -42.52 15.32 20.88
CA ARG A 38 -43.80 16.05 20.91
C ARG A 38 -44.19 16.70 19.58
N SER A 39 -43.32 16.70 18.57
CA SER A 39 -43.60 17.28 17.26
C SER A 39 -44.16 16.30 16.23
N ASP A 40 -44.36 15.02 16.58
CA ASP A 40 -44.83 13.96 15.66
C ASP A 40 -46.32 13.62 15.78
N THR A 41 -47.14 14.54 16.28
CA THR A 41 -48.60 14.37 16.30
C THR A 41 -49.33 15.64 15.88
N GLU A 42 -49.29 15.99 14.59
CA GLU A 42 -50.40 16.66 13.90
C GLU A 42 -50.15 16.76 12.39
N SER A 43 -50.82 15.91 11.60
CA SER A 43 -51.46 16.25 10.32
C SER A 43 -51.89 14.95 9.61
N ALA A 44 -53.14 14.53 9.86
CA ALA A 44 -53.82 13.52 9.07
C ALA A 44 -54.84 14.21 8.15
N ALA A 45 -54.58 14.23 6.83
CA ALA A 45 -55.62 14.29 5.77
C ALA A 45 -55.00 14.27 4.35
N ASN A 46 -54.94 13.08 3.74
CA ASN A 46 -55.30 12.78 2.33
C ASN A 46 -54.72 11.41 1.90
N PRO A 47 -55.48 10.52 1.23
CA PRO A 47 -54.94 9.25 0.76
C PRO A 47 -54.19 9.45 -0.56
N PRO A 48 -52.97 8.92 -0.75
CA PRO A 48 -52.37 8.91 -2.07
C PRO A 48 -52.89 7.72 -2.88
N SER A 49 -53.30 8.03 -4.12
CA SER A 49 -53.51 7.08 -5.20
C SER A 49 -52.33 6.10 -5.34
N ALA A 50 -52.65 4.86 -5.72
CA ALA A 50 -51.71 3.78 -5.94
C ALA A 50 -50.50 4.21 -6.81
N VAL A 51 -49.34 4.31 -6.19
CA VAL A 51 -48.05 4.45 -6.88
C VAL A 51 -47.47 3.05 -7.03
N ALA A 52 -47.24 2.64 -8.27
CA ALA A 52 -46.52 1.42 -8.64
C ALA A 52 -45.21 1.30 -7.82
N PRO A 53 -44.70 0.08 -7.52
CA PRO A 53 -43.48 -0.06 -6.75
C PRO A 53 -42.34 0.63 -7.48
N GLN A 54 -41.96 1.82 -7.00
CA GLN A 54 -40.73 2.47 -7.38
C GLN A 54 -39.64 1.54 -6.86
N VAL A 55 -38.93 0.90 -7.80
CA VAL A 55 -37.70 0.18 -7.51
C VAL A 55 -36.80 1.19 -6.81
N LEU A 56 -36.61 0.99 -5.50
CA LEU A 56 -35.71 1.77 -4.69
C LEU A 56 -34.33 1.63 -5.35
N GLN A 57 -33.91 2.63 -6.13
CA GLN A 57 -32.56 2.64 -6.69
C GLN A 57 -31.62 2.63 -5.50
N ALA A 58 -30.95 1.49 -5.30
CA ALA A 58 -29.93 1.35 -4.29
C ALA A 58 -28.90 2.47 -4.52
N GLN A 59 -28.73 3.33 -3.52
CA GLN A 59 -27.66 4.31 -3.49
C GLN A 59 -26.36 3.61 -3.89
N PRO A 60 -25.51 4.19 -4.76
CA PRO A 60 -24.29 3.51 -5.18
C PRO A 60 -23.45 3.23 -3.93
N LEU A 61 -23.31 1.94 -3.61
CA LEU A 61 -22.41 1.47 -2.57
C LEU A 61 -20.99 1.84 -3.00
N GLY A 62 -20.20 2.45 -2.12
CA GLY A 62 -18.87 3.00 -2.42
C GLY A 62 -17.99 2.14 -3.30
N PHE A 63 -17.30 1.16 -2.72
CA PHE A 63 -16.52 0.20 -3.49
C PHE A 63 -17.43 -0.76 -4.25
N SER A 64 -17.04 -1.17 -5.46
CA SER A 64 -17.75 -2.21 -6.20
C SER A 64 -17.74 -3.54 -5.42
N PRO A 65 -18.69 -4.46 -5.67
CA PRO A 65 -18.68 -5.78 -5.05
C PRO A 65 -17.34 -6.52 -5.21
N GLU A 66 -16.69 -6.41 -6.36
CA GLU A 66 -15.38 -7.00 -6.66
C GLU A 66 -14.27 -6.36 -5.83
N GLN A 67 -14.31 -5.03 -5.67
CA GLN A 67 -13.38 -4.31 -4.81
C GLN A 67 -13.55 -4.68 -3.34
N LEU A 68 -14.80 -4.77 -2.86
CA LEU A 68 -15.10 -5.21 -1.49
C LEU A 68 -14.61 -6.64 -1.24
N ALA A 69 -14.87 -7.56 -2.18
CA ALA A 69 -14.39 -8.93 -2.11
C ALA A 69 -12.85 -8.98 -2.10
N ALA A 70 -12.20 -8.19 -2.95
CA ALA A 70 -10.75 -8.09 -2.99
C ALA A 70 -10.15 -7.56 -1.69
N LEU A 71 -10.74 -6.52 -1.08
CA LEU A 71 -10.30 -5.93 0.20
C LEU A 71 -10.52 -6.87 1.40
N ALA A 72 -11.57 -7.69 1.35
CA ALA A 72 -11.89 -8.67 2.39
C ALA A 72 -11.09 -9.98 2.24
N ALA A 73 -10.46 -10.23 1.11
CA ALA A 73 -9.73 -11.47 0.85
C ALA A 73 -8.55 -11.66 1.82
N PRO A 74 -8.23 -12.91 2.21
CA PRO A 74 -7.01 -13.20 2.97
C PRO A 74 -5.75 -12.75 2.24
N LEU A 75 -4.68 -12.54 3.01
CA LEU A 75 -3.36 -12.22 2.46
C LEU A 75 -2.67 -13.50 1.97
N ASP A 76 -2.25 -13.52 0.70
CA ASP A 76 -1.46 -14.61 0.16
C ASP A 76 -0.08 -14.68 0.83
N ARG A 77 0.24 -15.84 1.43
CA ARG A 77 1.53 -16.17 2.03
C ARG A 77 2.69 -15.94 1.06
N ALA A 78 2.51 -16.16 -0.25
CA ALA A 78 3.54 -15.95 -1.27
C ALA A 78 3.99 -14.48 -1.38
N LYS A 79 3.12 -13.53 -1.01
CA LYS A 79 3.43 -12.09 -0.96
C LYS A 79 4.17 -11.69 0.32
N VAL A 80 4.20 -12.54 1.35
CA VAL A 80 4.84 -12.22 2.63
C VAL A 80 6.34 -12.44 2.54
N ARG A 81 7.11 -11.45 3.00
CA ARG A 81 8.56 -11.54 3.21
C ARG A 81 8.88 -11.51 4.67
N GLN A 82 10.07 -12.00 5.02
CA GLN A 82 10.53 -12.03 6.40
C GLN A 82 11.98 -11.56 6.47
N ARG A 83 12.26 -10.70 7.45
CA ARG A 83 13.60 -10.22 7.77
C ARG A 83 13.90 -10.44 9.24
N GLU A 84 15.19 -10.53 9.56
CA GLU A 84 15.64 -10.50 10.94
C GLU A 84 15.74 -9.05 11.42
N GLN A 85 15.17 -8.77 12.59
CA GLN A 85 15.27 -7.48 13.26
C GLN A 85 15.64 -7.75 14.71
N GLY A 86 16.93 -7.56 15.04
CA GLY A 86 17.48 -7.96 16.33
C GLY A 86 17.39 -9.48 16.52
N ARG A 87 16.65 -9.91 17.55
CA ARG A 87 16.43 -11.35 17.87
C ARG A 87 15.13 -11.91 17.29
N SER A 88 14.34 -11.08 16.62
CA SER A 88 13.00 -11.46 16.15
C SER A 88 12.92 -11.46 14.64
N ARG A 89 12.15 -12.39 14.08
CA ARG A 89 11.80 -12.41 12.67
C ARG A 89 10.52 -11.63 12.47
N VAL A 90 10.54 -10.66 11.57
CA VAL A 90 9.39 -9.78 11.29
C VAL A 90 8.89 -10.06 9.89
N SER A 91 7.58 -10.32 9.76
CA SER A 91 6.89 -10.45 8.48
C SER A 91 6.51 -9.07 7.94
N TYR A 92 6.69 -8.86 6.64
CA TYR A 92 6.34 -7.61 5.97
C TYR A 92 5.94 -7.83 4.51
N LEU A 93 5.27 -6.84 3.93
CA LEU A 93 5.06 -6.72 2.49
C LEU A 93 6.05 -5.71 1.88
N GLU A 94 6.55 -6.03 0.69
CA GLU A 94 7.41 -5.13 -0.07
C GLU A 94 6.59 -3.94 -0.61
N GLY A 95 7.21 -2.76 -0.70
CA GLY A 95 6.52 -1.54 -1.11
C GLY A 95 5.89 -1.65 -2.50
N TRP A 96 6.61 -2.27 -3.44
CA TRP A 96 6.12 -2.46 -4.81
C TRP A 96 4.87 -3.35 -4.87
N GLN A 97 4.80 -4.40 -4.05
CA GLN A 97 3.64 -5.31 -4.00
C GLN A 97 2.40 -4.59 -3.48
N VAL A 98 2.58 -3.75 -2.46
CA VAL A 98 1.51 -2.93 -1.90
C VAL A 98 0.97 -1.93 -2.91
N ILE A 99 1.85 -1.31 -3.71
CA ILE A 99 1.45 -0.41 -4.81
C ILE A 99 0.72 -1.19 -5.92
N ALA A 100 1.24 -2.34 -6.32
CA ALA A 100 0.61 -3.19 -7.33
C ALA A 100 -0.79 -3.66 -6.88
N GLU A 101 -0.95 -4.02 -5.61
CA GLU A 101 -2.24 -4.40 -5.03
C GLU A 101 -3.22 -3.23 -5.02
N ALA A 102 -2.76 -2.01 -4.70
CA ALA A 102 -3.58 -0.80 -4.78
C ALA A 102 -4.04 -0.53 -6.21
N ASN A 103 -3.16 -0.65 -7.20
CA ASN A 103 -3.53 -0.52 -8.61
C ASN A 103 -4.53 -1.61 -9.04
N ARG A 104 -4.38 -2.85 -8.56
CA ARG A 104 -5.27 -3.97 -8.87
C ARG A 104 -6.68 -3.75 -8.32
N ILE A 105 -6.80 -3.24 -7.09
CA ILE A 105 -8.09 -3.06 -6.42
C ILE A 105 -8.74 -1.73 -6.80
N PHE A 106 -8.00 -0.64 -6.76
CA PHE A 106 -8.56 0.71 -6.94
C PHE A 106 -8.48 1.22 -8.38
N GLY A 107 -7.70 0.58 -9.26
CA GLY A 107 -7.29 1.17 -10.53
C GLY A 107 -6.13 2.13 -10.33
N PHE A 108 -5.21 2.23 -11.30
CA PHE A 108 -4.02 3.09 -11.17
C PHE A 108 -4.37 4.58 -11.04
N ASP A 109 -5.55 4.98 -11.51
CA ASP A 109 -6.13 6.32 -11.48
C ASP A 109 -7.18 6.51 -10.36
N GLY A 110 -7.56 5.44 -9.66
CA GLY A 110 -8.57 5.49 -8.59
C GLY A 110 -8.01 5.80 -7.19
N TRP A 111 -6.69 5.97 -7.05
CA TRP A 111 -6.08 6.37 -5.78
C TRP A 111 -4.91 7.34 -5.97
N GLN A 112 -4.67 8.14 -4.93
CA GLN A 112 -3.57 9.09 -4.85
C GLN A 112 -2.78 8.89 -3.56
N ARG A 113 -1.46 9.03 -3.67
CA ARG A 113 -0.52 9.11 -2.55
C ARG A 113 0.01 10.53 -2.40
N GLN A 114 -0.05 11.08 -1.20
CA GLN A 114 0.52 12.38 -0.87
C GLN A 114 1.41 12.28 0.36
N THR A 115 2.67 12.70 0.25
CA THR A 115 3.55 12.90 1.40
C THR A 115 3.14 14.20 2.10
N ILE A 116 2.63 14.09 3.32
CA ILE A 116 2.12 15.23 4.11
C ILE A 116 3.23 15.88 4.93
N ALA A 117 4.10 15.07 5.51
CA ALA A 117 5.23 15.56 6.29
C ALA A 117 6.38 14.56 6.24
N VAL A 118 7.60 15.07 6.25
CA VAL A 118 8.84 14.31 6.40
C VAL A 118 9.76 15.09 7.31
N ARG A 119 10.34 14.43 8.32
CA ARG A 119 11.22 15.07 9.30
C ARG A 119 12.40 14.16 9.62
N CYS A 120 13.61 14.71 9.55
CA CYS A 120 14.78 14.10 10.19
C CYS A 120 14.61 14.27 11.71
N VAL A 121 14.54 13.17 12.45
CA VAL A 121 14.31 13.20 13.91
C VAL A 121 15.57 12.83 14.70
N ALA A 122 16.53 12.18 14.05
CA ALA A 122 17.84 11.90 14.62
C ALA A 122 18.88 11.80 13.50
N GLN A 123 20.06 12.35 13.77
CA GLN A 123 21.25 12.24 12.95
C GLN A 123 22.45 12.28 13.89
N ALA A 124 23.29 11.26 13.84
CA ALA A 124 24.49 11.19 14.65
C ALA A 124 25.57 10.33 13.99
N GLU A 125 26.82 10.65 14.26
CA GLU A 125 27.94 9.76 13.97
C GLU A 125 27.82 8.49 14.84
N ARG A 126 28.21 7.36 14.27
CA ARG A 126 28.24 6.06 14.96
C ARG A 126 29.27 5.14 14.33
N LEU A 127 29.66 4.12 15.07
CA LEU A 127 30.41 3.00 14.53
C LEU A 127 29.46 2.03 13.80
N ILE A 128 29.87 1.56 12.61
CA ILE A 128 29.07 0.72 11.73
C ILE A 128 29.83 -0.54 11.31
N GLY A 129 29.07 -1.61 11.02
CA GLY A 129 29.62 -2.91 10.59
C GLY A 129 30.36 -3.67 11.71
N ARG A 130 30.91 -4.85 11.36
CA ARG A 130 31.68 -5.68 12.29
C ARG A 130 33.00 -5.01 12.69
N ASP A 131 33.62 -4.29 11.76
CA ASP A 131 34.91 -3.62 11.95
C ASP A 131 34.81 -2.29 12.71
N GLN A 132 33.62 -1.89 13.14
CA GLN A 132 33.38 -0.65 13.90
C GLN A 132 33.97 0.59 13.20
N LYS A 133 33.74 0.73 11.89
CA LYS A 133 34.21 1.88 11.12
C LYS A 133 33.37 3.11 11.44
N PRO A 134 33.94 4.34 11.41
CA PRO A 134 33.15 5.56 11.50
C PRO A 134 32.10 5.63 10.39
N GLY A 135 30.93 6.14 10.74
CA GLY A 135 29.82 6.35 9.82
C GLY A 135 28.68 7.10 10.49
N TRP A 136 27.50 7.03 9.90
CA TRP A 136 26.34 7.82 10.29
C TRP A 136 25.13 6.94 10.56
N GLY A 137 24.32 7.34 11.53
CA GLY A 137 22.97 6.85 11.74
C GLY A 137 22.00 7.99 11.56
N VAL A 138 21.05 7.83 10.64
CA VAL A 138 20.04 8.83 10.31
C VAL A 138 18.66 8.20 10.45
N THR A 139 17.71 8.92 11.04
CA THR A 139 16.32 8.48 11.19
C THR A 139 15.37 9.56 10.72
N TYR A 140 14.44 9.15 9.85
CA TYR A 140 13.33 9.97 9.39
C TYR A 140 12.01 9.42 9.88
N THR A 141 11.07 10.33 10.14
CA THR A 141 9.64 10.03 10.22
C THR A 141 8.92 10.65 9.04
N ALA A 142 7.98 9.94 8.44
CA ALA A 142 7.13 10.45 7.37
C ALA A 142 5.66 10.22 7.69
N ARG A 143 4.80 11.12 7.22
CA ARG A 143 3.35 10.99 7.25
C ARG A 143 2.84 11.03 5.81
N VAL A 144 2.12 9.99 5.41
CA VAL A 144 1.55 9.84 4.06
C VAL A 144 0.04 9.76 4.15
N ARG A 145 -0.64 10.41 3.22
CA ARG A 145 -2.08 10.33 3.00
C ARG A 145 -2.35 9.53 1.73
N ILE A 146 -3.30 8.62 1.83
CA ILE A 146 -3.88 7.87 0.73
C ILE A 146 -5.32 8.33 0.56
N THR A 147 -5.65 8.77 -0.64
CA THR A 147 -7.01 9.16 -1.03
C THR A 147 -7.47 8.17 -2.09
N VAL A 148 -8.61 7.52 -1.88
CA VAL A 148 -9.20 6.58 -2.83
C VAL A 148 -10.55 7.13 -3.29
N THR A 149 -10.74 7.25 -4.59
CA THR A 149 -11.97 7.76 -5.19
C THR A 149 -12.72 6.58 -5.79
N ALA A 150 -13.70 6.04 -5.06
CA ALA A 150 -14.53 4.92 -5.52
C ALA A 150 -15.88 5.43 -6.02
N GLY A 151 -16.26 5.04 -7.24
CA GLY A 151 -17.66 5.07 -7.71
C GLY A 151 -18.36 6.44 -7.74
N GLY A 152 -17.63 7.56 -7.75
CA GLY A 152 -18.22 8.91 -7.76
C GLY A 152 -18.70 9.43 -6.39
N LEU A 153 -18.36 8.75 -5.29
CA LEU A 153 -18.65 9.19 -3.93
C LEU A 153 -17.51 10.04 -3.33
N THR A 154 -17.76 10.59 -2.14
CA THR A 154 -16.77 11.31 -1.33
C THR A 154 -15.48 10.49 -1.20
N PRO A 155 -14.31 11.05 -1.53
CA PRO A 155 -13.05 10.33 -1.46
C PRO A 155 -12.74 9.79 -0.05
N LEU A 156 -12.32 8.53 0.03
CA LEU A 156 -11.91 7.91 1.29
C LEU A 156 -10.46 8.26 1.58
N VAL A 157 -10.22 8.89 2.73
CA VAL A 157 -8.88 9.35 3.13
C VAL A 157 -8.37 8.52 4.31
N ARG A 158 -7.17 7.96 4.16
CA ARG A 158 -6.43 7.26 5.22
C ARG A 158 -5.04 7.84 5.34
N GLU A 159 -4.54 7.98 6.56
CA GLU A 159 -3.19 8.45 6.80
C GLU A 159 -2.39 7.41 7.58
N GLY A 160 -1.09 7.36 7.28
CA GLY A 160 -0.12 6.50 7.95
C GLY A 160 1.10 7.32 8.32
N THR A 161 1.71 7.01 9.46
CA THR A 161 3.01 7.53 9.87
C THR A 161 4.00 6.38 9.90
N GLY A 162 5.14 6.54 9.25
CA GLY A 162 6.21 5.54 9.19
C GLY A 162 7.55 6.11 9.61
N ALA A 163 8.50 5.21 9.86
CA ALA A 163 9.88 5.57 10.19
C ALA A 163 10.84 4.80 9.28
N GLY A 164 12.00 5.41 9.03
CA GLY A 164 13.05 4.83 8.21
C GLY A 164 14.41 5.16 8.76
N HIS A 165 15.34 4.23 8.60
CA HIS A 165 16.66 4.30 9.20
C HIS A 165 17.73 4.07 8.13
N GLY A 166 18.68 4.99 8.04
CA GLY A 166 19.84 4.88 7.18
C GLY A 166 21.10 4.74 8.02
N ILE A 167 21.93 3.77 7.66
CA ILE A 167 23.24 3.55 8.26
C ILE A 167 24.23 3.40 7.13
N ASP A 168 25.12 4.37 7.00
CA ASP A 168 26.14 4.37 5.94
C ASP A 168 27.39 5.14 6.40
N ALA A 169 28.53 4.89 5.76
CA ALA A 169 29.74 5.69 5.98
C ALA A 169 29.58 7.10 5.41
N ASP A 170 28.85 7.24 4.30
CA ASP A 170 28.48 8.52 3.72
C ASP A 170 27.17 9.06 4.33
N LEU A 171 27.20 10.30 4.80
CA LEU A 171 26.03 10.94 5.41
C LEU A 171 24.87 11.06 4.40
N GLY A 172 25.16 11.43 3.14
CA GLY A 172 24.16 11.59 2.09
C GLY A 172 23.41 10.29 1.79
N GLN A 173 24.13 9.17 1.66
CA GLN A 173 23.54 7.84 1.49
C GLN A 173 22.69 7.43 2.69
N ALA A 174 23.14 7.73 3.92
CA ALA A 174 22.32 7.48 5.12
C ALA A 174 21.00 8.30 5.10
N HIS A 175 21.03 9.57 4.69
CA HIS A 175 19.81 10.36 4.51
C HIS A 175 18.89 9.78 3.44
N GLU A 176 19.45 9.42 2.27
CA GLU A 176 18.72 8.87 1.13
C GLU A 176 18.01 7.56 1.47
N SER A 177 18.68 6.66 2.18
CA SER A 177 18.10 5.39 2.61
C SER A 177 16.99 5.61 3.64
N ALA A 178 17.25 6.43 4.67
CA ALA A 178 16.31 6.69 5.75
C ALA A 178 15.00 7.34 5.26
N ILE A 179 15.10 8.34 4.39
CA ILE A 179 13.92 9.07 3.90
C ILE A 179 13.05 8.19 2.99
N LYS A 180 13.67 7.36 2.13
CA LYS A 180 12.97 6.43 1.24
C LYS A 180 12.25 5.33 2.02
N GLU A 181 12.89 4.78 3.05
CA GLU A 181 12.26 3.79 3.92
C GLU A 181 11.09 4.41 4.69
N ALA A 182 11.26 5.60 5.28
CA ALA A 182 10.22 6.26 6.07
C ALA A 182 8.95 6.53 5.26
N GLU A 183 9.10 7.06 4.04
CA GLU A 183 7.97 7.33 3.15
C GLU A 183 7.26 6.04 2.71
N THR A 184 8.03 5.00 2.39
CA THR A 184 7.48 3.69 2.01
C THR A 184 6.72 3.04 3.16
N ASP A 185 7.28 3.08 4.38
CA ASP A 185 6.62 2.55 5.57
C ASP A 185 5.32 3.30 5.88
N ALA A 186 5.33 4.63 5.81
CA ALA A 186 4.14 5.46 6.01
C ALA A 186 3.01 5.12 5.01
N MET A 187 3.37 4.95 3.73
CA MET A 187 2.44 4.51 2.69
C MET A 187 1.83 3.14 2.99
N LYS A 188 2.66 2.14 3.34
CA LYS A 188 2.17 0.80 3.69
C LYS A 188 1.23 0.82 4.88
N ARG A 189 1.54 1.63 5.89
CA ARG A 189 0.71 1.78 7.11
C ARG A 189 -0.62 2.48 6.83
N ALA A 190 -0.66 3.43 5.89
CA ALA A 190 -1.91 4.02 5.44
C ALA A 190 -2.78 2.98 4.70
N LEU A 191 -2.20 2.25 3.74
CA LEU A 191 -2.90 1.25 2.93
C LEU A 191 -3.38 0.03 3.73
N MET A 192 -2.64 -0.39 4.74
CA MET A 192 -3.01 -1.47 5.68
C MET A 192 -4.45 -1.30 6.21
N THR A 193 -4.91 -0.07 6.43
CA THR A 193 -6.24 0.19 7.00
C THR A 193 -7.40 -0.15 6.06
N PHE A 194 -7.12 -0.48 4.79
CA PHE A 194 -8.13 -0.91 3.83
C PHE A 194 -8.42 -2.41 3.87
N GLY A 195 -7.51 -3.26 4.39
CA GLY A 195 -7.79 -4.69 4.53
C GLY A 195 -6.56 -5.61 4.60
N ASN A 196 -6.85 -6.91 4.72
CA ASN A 196 -5.84 -7.98 4.79
C ASN A 196 -4.83 -8.00 3.63
N PRO A 197 -5.21 -7.77 2.36
CA PRO A 197 -4.27 -7.78 1.24
C PRO A 197 -3.15 -6.74 1.35
N PHE A 198 -3.39 -5.65 2.09
CA PHE A 198 -2.41 -4.60 2.35
C PHE A 198 -1.56 -4.82 3.60
N GLY A 199 -1.64 -6.01 4.21
CA GLY A 199 -0.79 -6.41 5.34
C GLY A 199 -1.43 -6.30 6.71
N LEU A 200 -2.74 -6.00 6.81
CA LEU A 200 -3.46 -6.03 8.10
C LEU A 200 -3.35 -7.40 8.78
N ALA A 201 -3.42 -8.49 8.00
CA ALA A 201 -3.29 -9.86 8.49
C ALA A 201 -1.94 -10.15 9.20
N LEU A 202 -0.89 -9.37 8.93
CA LEU A 202 0.43 -9.54 9.55
C LEU A 202 0.48 -9.01 11.00
N TYR A 203 -0.50 -8.20 11.41
CA TYR A 203 -0.64 -7.73 12.78
C TYR A 203 -1.28 -8.78 13.69
N ASP A 204 -2.00 -9.75 13.12
CA ASP A 204 -2.40 -10.94 13.85
C ASP A 204 -1.17 -11.82 14.07
N LYS A 205 -0.76 -11.98 15.34
CA LYS A 205 0.37 -12.84 15.72
C LYS A 205 0.15 -14.30 15.29
N GLN A 206 -1.10 -14.74 15.17
CA GLN A 206 -1.45 -16.08 14.68
C GLN A 206 -1.50 -16.16 13.15
N GLN A 207 -1.47 -15.02 12.45
CA GLN A 207 -1.54 -14.91 10.98
C GLN A 207 -2.69 -15.73 10.38
N ARG A 208 -3.87 -15.72 11.01
CA ARG A 208 -5.04 -16.53 10.61
C ARG A 208 -5.54 -16.18 9.21
N GLU A 209 -5.48 -14.90 8.86
CA GLU A 209 -5.87 -14.38 7.55
C GLU A 209 -4.69 -14.37 6.55
N VAL A 210 -3.66 -15.19 6.78
CA VAL A 210 -2.55 -15.39 5.83
C VAL A 210 -2.57 -16.82 5.30
N THR A 211 -3.16 -16.98 4.12
CA THR A 211 -3.39 -18.29 3.49
C THR A 211 -2.36 -18.56 2.40
N SER A 212 -1.99 -19.82 2.20
CA SER A 212 -1.31 -20.22 0.97
C SER A 212 -2.39 -20.34 -0.10
N SER A 213 -2.19 -19.74 -1.27
CA SER A 213 -3.05 -19.93 -2.44
C SER A 213 -2.93 -21.37 -2.96
N ALA A 214 -3.44 -22.35 -2.21
CA ALA A 214 -3.77 -23.65 -2.75
C ALA A 214 -5.16 -23.53 -3.38
N THR A 215 -5.22 -23.74 -4.69
CA THR A 215 -6.44 -23.98 -5.47
C THR A 215 -7.57 -24.49 -4.60
N THR A 216 -8.61 -23.68 -4.40
CA THR A 216 -9.82 -24.11 -3.71
C THR A 216 -10.57 -25.06 -4.64
N ALA A 217 -10.18 -26.34 -4.65
CA ALA A 217 -11.11 -27.42 -4.92
C ALA A 217 -11.80 -27.76 -3.60
N PRO A 218 -13.14 -27.81 -3.52
CA PRO A 218 -13.83 -28.16 -2.29
C PRO A 218 -13.61 -29.64 -1.99
N ALA A 219 -12.78 -29.93 -0.98
CA ALA A 219 -12.57 -31.29 -0.49
C ALA A 219 -13.81 -31.75 0.28
N ALA A 220 -14.60 -32.63 -0.34
CA ALA A 220 -15.61 -33.42 0.35
C ALA A 220 -14.94 -34.44 1.29
N ASN A 221 -15.49 -34.53 2.49
CA ASN A 221 -15.17 -35.51 3.53
C ASN A 221 -15.04 -36.95 3.02
N THR A 222 -14.05 -37.68 3.52
CA THR A 222 -14.26 -39.02 4.11
C THR A 222 -13.12 -39.37 5.08
N ARG A 223 -13.50 -39.68 6.32
CA ARG A 223 -12.67 -40.31 7.36
C ARG A 223 -12.63 -41.82 7.13
N ASN A 224 -11.46 -42.46 7.30
CA ASN A 224 -11.19 -43.61 8.20
C ASN A 224 -9.89 -44.38 7.84
N ARG A 225 -8.82 -44.16 8.66
CA ARG A 225 -7.89 -45.10 9.37
C ARG A 225 -7.63 -46.55 8.83
N PRO A 226 -6.56 -47.28 9.29
CA PRO A 226 -5.10 -47.02 9.41
C PRO A 226 -4.18 -48.20 8.95
N ALA A 227 -2.85 -47.98 9.08
CA ALA A 227 -1.75 -48.95 9.28
C ALA A 227 -1.06 -49.56 8.04
N GLU A 228 0.26 -49.36 7.89
CA GLU A 228 1.32 -50.35 8.20
C GLU A 228 2.70 -49.84 7.70
N ALA A 229 3.78 -50.42 8.23
CA ALA A 229 5.12 -49.86 8.31
C ALA A 229 6.11 -50.30 7.21
N ALA A 230 7.17 -49.48 7.08
CA ALA A 230 8.55 -49.79 6.66
C ALA A 230 8.90 -49.70 5.15
N PRO A 231 10.19 -49.67 4.77
CA PRO A 231 10.98 -48.42 4.66
C PRO A 231 11.61 -48.27 3.26
N ARG A 232 11.65 -47.07 2.68
CA ARG A 232 12.35 -46.85 1.39
C ARG A 232 13.11 -45.52 1.30
N GLN A 233 14.44 -45.67 1.30
CA GLN A 233 15.45 -44.98 0.49
C GLN A 233 15.16 -43.53 0.09
N GLN A 234 15.92 -42.60 0.70
CA GLN A 234 16.07 -41.23 0.24
C GLN A 234 16.84 -41.21 -1.09
N SER A 235 16.09 -41.16 -2.19
CA SER A 235 16.57 -40.66 -3.47
C SER A 235 16.48 -39.14 -3.43
N GLN A 236 17.64 -38.47 -3.44
CA GLN A 236 17.72 -37.03 -3.66
C GLN A 236 17.20 -36.70 -5.07
N SER A 237 16.26 -35.76 -5.18
CA SER A 237 15.92 -35.08 -6.43
C SER A 237 15.44 -33.66 -6.13
N PRO A 238 15.69 -32.69 -7.04
CA PRO A 238 15.92 -31.30 -6.68
C PRO A 238 14.65 -30.47 -6.60
N VAL A 239 14.75 -29.40 -5.80
CA VAL A 239 13.82 -28.28 -5.65
C VAL A 239 13.32 -27.79 -7.02
N GLN A 240 12.04 -27.99 -7.31
CA GLN A 240 11.36 -27.29 -8.41
C GLN A 240 11.04 -25.86 -7.95
N GLN A 241 11.90 -24.92 -8.36
CA GLN A 241 11.57 -23.50 -8.41
C GLN A 241 10.40 -23.31 -9.39
N GLU A 242 9.32 -22.66 -8.94
CA GLU A 242 8.34 -22.09 -9.87
C GLU A 242 9.06 -21.03 -10.72
N LYS A 243 9.41 -21.42 -11.95
CA LYS A 243 9.99 -20.52 -12.95
C LYS A 243 8.90 -19.57 -13.40
N ASP A 244 9.18 -18.27 -13.30
CA ASP A 244 8.45 -17.24 -14.02
C ASP A 244 8.49 -17.58 -15.54
N PRO A 245 7.34 -17.86 -16.18
CA PRO A 245 7.28 -18.26 -17.59
C PRO A 245 7.78 -17.17 -18.56
N SER A 246 8.02 -15.94 -18.07
CA SER A 246 8.66 -14.86 -18.85
C SER A 246 10.19 -15.00 -18.96
N LEU A 247 10.79 -15.83 -18.09
CA LEU A 247 12.23 -16.14 -18.07
C LEU A 247 12.57 -17.43 -18.83
N ASP A 248 11.56 -18.09 -19.40
CA ASP A 248 11.77 -19.28 -20.22
C ASP A 248 12.70 -18.92 -21.40
N PRO A 249 13.73 -19.74 -21.65
CA PRO A 249 14.63 -19.54 -22.77
C PRO A 249 13.82 -19.67 -24.07
N LEU A 250 14.07 -18.75 -25.00
CA LEU A 250 13.49 -18.83 -26.33
C LEU A 250 14.10 -20.01 -27.10
N ASP A 251 13.28 -20.64 -27.93
CA ASP A 251 13.76 -21.63 -28.88
C ASP A 251 14.78 -20.98 -29.86
N PRO A 252 15.91 -21.65 -30.19
CA PRO A 252 16.92 -21.10 -31.08
C PRO A 252 16.39 -20.63 -32.45
N GLY A 253 15.36 -21.30 -32.99
CA GLY A 253 14.71 -20.89 -34.24
C GLY A 253 13.94 -19.58 -34.08
N THR A 254 13.28 -19.39 -32.94
CA THR A 254 12.58 -18.15 -32.59
C THR A 254 13.58 -16.99 -32.41
N ILE A 255 14.70 -17.24 -31.74
CA ILE A 255 15.78 -16.24 -31.58
C ILE A 255 16.29 -15.80 -32.96
N GLN A 256 16.57 -16.75 -33.85
CA GLN A 256 17.07 -16.43 -35.20
C GLN A 256 16.06 -15.60 -35.99
N GLN A 257 14.76 -15.96 -35.94
CA GLN A 257 13.70 -15.21 -36.61
C GLN A 257 13.58 -13.77 -36.10
N ILE A 258 13.70 -13.55 -34.79
CA ILE A 258 13.69 -12.20 -34.20
C ILE A 258 14.91 -11.41 -34.71
N LEU A 259 16.10 -12.02 -34.67
CA LEU A 259 17.33 -11.36 -35.12
C LEU A 259 17.28 -11.00 -36.61
N ASP A 260 16.69 -11.84 -37.45
CA ASP A 260 16.48 -11.56 -38.87
C ASP A 260 15.49 -10.41 -39.08
N THR A 261 14.39 -10.41 -38.32
CA THR A 261 13.37 -9.36 -38.37
C THR A 261 13.94 -8.00 -37.95
N VAL A 262 14.71 -7.96 -36.86
CA VAL A 262 15.37 -6.74 -36.37
C VAL A 262 16.42 -6.26 -37.37
N ARG A 263 17.23 -7.16 -37.95
CA ARG A 263 18.23 -6.80 -38.97
C ARG A 263 17.61 -6.28 -40.27
N GLY A 264 16.37 -6.65 -40.58
CA GLY A 264 15.62 -6.18 -41.73
C GLY A 264 14.98 -4.79 -41.57
N LEU A 265 15.06 -4.16 -40.39
CA LEU A 265 14.47 -2.84 -40.16
C LEU A 265 15.21 -1.73 -40.89
N PRO A 266 14.50 -0.69 -41.41
CA PRO A 266 15.14 0.53 -41.92
C PRO A 266 16.06 1.17 -40.86
N ARG A 267 17.19 1.75 -41.27
CA ARG A 267 18.21 2.32 -40.35
C ARG A 267 17.61 3.21 -39.24
N PRO A 268 16.68 4.15 -39.52
CA PRO A 268 16.08 4.98 -38.47
C PRO A 268 15.28 4.16 -37.44
N ALA A 269 14.56 3.13 -37.89
CA ALA A 269 13.79 2.24 -37.02
C ALA A 269 14.70 1.31 -36.21
N LEU A 270 15.81 0.86 -36.78
CA LEU A 270 16.81 0.04 -36.09
C LEU A 270 17.53 0.80 -34.97
N GLU A 271 17.86 2.07 -35.19
CA GLU A 271 18.44 2.95 -34.16
C GLU A 271 17.44 3.21 -33.01
N GLY A 272 16.18 3.49 -33.37
CA GLY A 272 15.09 3.64 -32.40
C GLY A 272 14.86 2.36 -31.59
N PHE A 273 14.84 1.20 -32.25
CA PHE A 273 14.74 -0.11 -31.63
C PHE A 273 15.89 -0.35 -30.65
N THR A 274 17.13 -0.14 -31.07
CA THR A 274 18.33 -0.39 -30.24
C THR A 274 18.32 0.47 -28.98
N LYS A 275 17.97 1.77 -29.11
CA LYS A 275 17.86 2.69 -27.98
C LYS A 275 16.73 2.29 -27.03
N ALA A 276 15.57 1.92 -27.55
CA ALA A 276 14.42 1.49 -26.75
C ALA A 276 14.70 0.16 -26.03
N PHE A 277 15.31 -0.81 -26.69
CA PHE A 277 15.67 -2.11 -26.12
C PHE A 277 16.69 -1.94 -24.99
N ARG A 278 17.76 -1.16 -25.22
CA ARG A 278 18.78 -0.88 -24.20
C ARG A 278 18.19 -0.22 -22.97
N LYS A 279 17.32 0.79 -23.15
CA LYS A 279 16.61 1.46 -22.06
C LYS A 279 15.68 0.51 -21.30
N ARG A 280 14.93 -0.34 -22.01
CA ARG A 280 13.90 -1.21 -21.42
C ARG A 280 14.48 -2.35 -20.60
N PHE A 281 15.60 -2.90 -21.05
CA PHE A 281 16.27 -4.05 -20.41
C PHE A 281 17.56 -3.67 -19.69
N GLN A 282 17.79 -2.36 -19.48
CA GLN A 282 18.97 -1.82 -18.78
C GLN A 282 20.28 -2.39 -19.33
N VAL A 283 20.38 -2.51 -20.65
CA VAL A 283 21.59 -2.98 -21.31
C VAL A 283 22.63 -1.85 -21.27
N PRO A 284 23.84 -2.10 -20.73
CA PRO A 284 24.87 -1.07 -20.66
C PRO A 284 25.29 -0.55 -22.05
N GLU A 285 25.65 0.73 -22.14
CA GLU A 285 25.97 1.39 -23.42
C GLU A 285 27.28 0.86 -24.02
N GLU A 286 28.20 0.37 -23.19
CA GLU A 286 29.45 -0.29 -23.57
C GLU A 286 29.26 -1.63 -24.30
N ALA A 287 28.03 -2.15 -24.33
CA ALA A 287 27.76 -3.40 -25.00
C ALA A 287 27.73 -3.28 -26.53
N ALA A 288 28.66 -3.98 -27.18
CA ALA A 288 28.83 -3.97 -28.64
C ALA A 288 27.59 -4.41 -29.43
N SER A 289 26.76 -5.30 -28.87
CA SER A 289 25.55 -5.80 -29.51
C SER A 289 24.44 -6.08 -28.51
N ILE A 290 23.19 -5.97 -28.97
CA ILE A 290 21.99 -6.42 -28.25
C ILE A 290 21.55 -7.83 -28.65
N ALA A 291 22.10 -8.38 -29.75
CA ALA A 291 21.68 -9.67 -30.31
C ALA A 291 21.85 -10.83 -29.31
N ASP A 292 23.00 -10.89 -28.63
CA ASP A 292 23.33 -11.94 -27.66
C ASP A 292 22.49 -11.85 -26.37
N ARG A 293 21.67 -10.80 -26.23
CA ARG A 293 20.79 -10.58 -25.08
C ARG A 293 19.34 -10.93 -25.36
N ILE A 294 18.98 -11.31 -26.58
CA ILE A 294 17.61 -11.71 -26.96
C ILE A 294 17.47 -13.23 -26.80
N TYR A 295 17.32 -13.71 -25.55
CA TYR A 295 17.23 -15.15 -25.26
C TYR A 295 16.06 -15.56 -24.35
N GLN A 296 15.15 -14.65 -24.00
CA GLN A 296 14.06 -14.89 -23.05
C GLN A 296 12.72 -14.44 -23.61
N ARG A 297 11.64 -15.11 -23.20
CA ARG A 297 10.28 -14.79 -23.64
C ARG A 297 9.89 -13.33 -23.45
N ARG A 298 10.30 -12.70 -22.34
CA ARG A 298 10.11 -11.26 -22.11
C ARG A 298 10.74 -10.35 -23.18
N HIS A 299 11.83 -10.78 -23.81
CA HIS A 299 12.47 -10.03 -24.90
C HIS A 299 11.63 -10.15 -26.17
N HIS A 300 11.17 -11.36 -26.49
CA HIS A 300 10.28 -11.61 -27.62
C HIS A 300 8.99 -10.80 -27.53
N ASP A 301 8.25 -10.90 -26.42
CA ASP A 301 6.95 -10.24 -26.25
C ASP A 301 7.07 -8.70 -26.37
N TRP A 302 8.17 -8.14 -25.87
CA TRP A 302 8.45 -6.72 -25.99
C TRP A 302 8.83 -6.31 -27.43
N ILE A 303 9.62 -7.12 -28.12
CA ILE A 303 10.03 -6.86 -29.52
C ILE A 303 8.80 -6.91 -30.43
N GLU A 304 7.91 -7.89 -30.28
CA GLU A 304 6.66 -7.94 -31.04
C GLU A 304 5.81 -6.68 -30.82
N THR A 305 5.66 -6.27 -29.56
CA THR A 305 4.92 -5.04 -29.22
C THR A 305 5.56 -3.80 -29.86
N PHE A 306 6.89 -3.71 -29.84
CA PHE A 306 7.62 -2.59 -30.44
C PHE A 306 7.43 -2.52 -31.96
N LEU A 307 7.52 -3.67 -32.63
CA LEU A 307 7.37 -3.77 -34.09
C LEU A 307 5.96 -3.39 -34.54
N VAL A 308 4.92 -3.85 -33.82
CA VAL A 308 3.52 -3.48 -34.09
C VAL A 308 3.31 -1.96 -33.93
N GLN A 309 3.86 -1.37 -32.88
CA GLN A 309 3.74 0.08 -32.63
C GLN A 309 4.45 0.93 -33.68
N HIS A 310 5.56 0.44 -34.27
CA HIS A 310 6.35 1.19 -35.24
C HIS A 310 6.03 0.84 -36.70
N GLN A 311 5.25 -0.21 -36.97
CA GLN A 311 4.62 -0.45 -38.28
C GLN A 311 3.39 0.44 -38.50
N ALA A 312 2.71 0.88 -37.43
CA ALA A 312 1.57 1.80 -37.52
C ALA A 312 1.98 3.29 -37.74
N ALA A 313 3.28 3.58 -37.77
CA ALA A 313 3.84 4.94 -37.87
C ALA A 313 4.66 5.17 -39.15
N ALA A 314 4.60 4.23 -40.12
CA ALA A 314 5.25 4.32 -41.42
C ALA A 314 4.23 4.55 -42.55
#